data_AF-A0AA35XFH4-F1
#
_entry.id   AF-A0AA35XFH4-F1
#
_cell.length_a   1.000
_cell.length_b   1.000
_cell.length_c   1.000
_cell.angle_alpha   90.00
_cell.angle_beta   90.00
_cell.angle_gamma   90.00
#
_symmetry.space_group_name_H-M   'P 1'
#
loop_
_entity.id
_entity.type
_entity.pdbx_description
1 polymer ?
#
loop_
_entity_poly.entity_id
_entity_poly.type
_entity_poly.pdbx_seq_one_letter_code
_entity_poly.pdbx_strand_id
1 'polypeptide(L)'
;MRRILALACLLASLIAQVPAGVEDKEDVGTVIGIDLGTTYSCVGVYKNGRVDIIANDQGNRITPSYVAFTPDGERLIGDAAKNQLTLNPENTVFDAKRLIGRTWNDPMVQKDMKLWPFTIKKKNNKPHVQVNVKGEDKLFAPEEISAMVLIKMKETAEAYLGHEVTHAVVTVPAYFNDAQRQATKDAGTIAGLNVMRIINEPTAAAIAYGLDKKEGEKNIMVFDLGGGTFDVSLLTIDNGVFEVVATNGDTHLGTCSPTVPLTFISILDLKSVGG
;
A
#
# COMPACT_ATOMS: atom_id res chain seq x y z
N MET A 1 41.85 72.20 14.39
CA MET A 1 42.87 71.35 13.74
C MET A 1 42.48 69.88 13.93
N ARG A 2 42.23 69.16 12.82
CA ARG A 2 42.43 67.70 12.60
C ARG A 2 41.77 66.73 13.61
N ARG A 3 40.70 65.97 13.32
CA ARG A 3 40.54 64.76 12.45
C ARG A 3 39.60 63.87 13.32
N ILE A 4 38.37 63.44 13.01
CA ILE A 4 37.82 62.67 11.88
C ILE A 4 38.80 61.63 11.35
N LEU A 5 38.78 60.41 11.91
CA LEU A 5 38.63 59.12 11.21
C LEU A 5 38.86 57.94 12.18
N ALA A 6 38.08 56.87 11.99
CA ALA A 6 38.35 55.48 12.39
C ALA A 6 38.22 55.10 13.88
N LEU A 7 37.05 54.58 14.26
CA LEU A 7 36.94 53.16 14.65
C LEU A 7 35.47 52.70 14.64
N ALA A 8 34.89 52.65 13.44
CA ALA A 8 33.77 51.77 13.17
C ALA A 8 34.34 50.35 13.02
N CYS A 9 34.22 49.52 14.05
CA CYS A 9 34.32 48.04 13.99
C CYS A 9 34.22 47.45 15.40
N LEU A 10 33.04 47.50 16.01
CA LEU A 10 32.67 46.61 17.13
C LEU A 10 31.14 46.55 17.24
N LEU A 11 30.51 46.28 16.10
CA LEU A 11 29.08 45.99 15.94
C LEU A 11 28.97 44.59 15.31
N ALA A 12 29.46 43.59 16.03
CA ALA A 12 29.27 42.19 15.67
C ALA A 12 29.55 41.31 16.89
N SER A 13 28.52 41.04 17.69
CA SER A 13 28.33 39.82 18.51
C SER A 13 27.45 40.10 19.73
N LEU A 14 26.15 40.26 19.51
CA LEU A 14 25.16 39.86 20.52
C LEU A 14 23.81 39.60 19.81
N ILE A 15 23.80 38.61 18.92
CA ILE A 15 22.53 37.99 18.52
C ILE A 15 22.13 37.13 19.72
N ALA A 16 21.10 37.60 20.44
CA ALA A 16 20.45 36.82 21.47
C ALA A 16 20.03 35.46 20.88
N GLN A 17 20.45 34.39 21.53
CA GLN A 17 20.13 33.02 21.17
C GLN A 17 18.61 32.84 21.24
N VAL A 18 17.97 32.69 20.09
CA VAL A 18 16.62 32.13 19.99
C VAL A 18 16.78 30.64 20.33
N PRO A 19 16.08 30.11 21.35
CA PRO A 19 16.14 28.67 21.61
C PRO A 19 15.60 27.96 20.38
N ALA A 20 16.38 27.00 19.88
CA ALA A 20 15.99 26.15 18.77
C ALA A 20 14.61 25.56 19.06
N GLY A 21 13.69 25.72 18.09
CA GLY A 21 12.31 25.27 18.20
C GLY A 21 12.26 23.81 18.67
N VAL A 22 11.51 23.59 19.74
CA VAL A 22 10.89 22.28 19.95
C VAL A 22 9.94 22.13 18.78
N GLU A 23 10.29 21.29 17.80
CA GLU A 23 9.31 20.83 16.83
C GLU A 23 8.19 20.15 17.62
N ASP A 24 7.01 20.76 17.63
CA ASP A 24 5.79 20.11 18.11
C ASP A 24 5.60 18.86 17.24
N LYS A 25 6.06 17.71 17.74
CA LYS A 25 5.73 16.42 17.13
C LYS A 25 4.22 16.28 17.22
N GLU A 26 3.54 16.47 16.09
CA GLU A 26 2.13 16.14 15.97
C GLU A 26 1.91 14.74 16.52
N ASP A 27 0.94 14.61 17.45
CA ASP A 27 0.53 13.32 17.95
C ASP A 27 -0.22 12.58 16.82
N VAL A 28 0.55 11.81 16.04
CA VAL A 28 0.05 11.03 14.90
C VAL A 28 -0.81 9.82 15.34
N GLY A 29 -0.95 9.59 16.64
CA GLY A 29 -1.69 8.46 17.19
C GLY A 29 -1.13 7.10 16.73
N THR A 30 -1.97 6.07 16.70
CA THR A 30 -1.58 4.74 16.21
C THR A 30 -1.53 4.75 14.68
N VAL A 31 -0.37 4.40 14.13
CA VAL A 31 -0.17 4.21 12.69
C VAL A 31 -0.32 2.72 12.35
N ILE A 32 -1.15 2.41 11.36
CA ILE A 32 -1.34 1.04 10.88
C ILE A 32 -0.51 0.76 9.61
N GLY A 33 -0.08 -0.49 9.44
CA GLY A 33 0.50 -0.97 8.19
C GLY A 33 -0.54 -1.72 7.39
N ILE A 34 -0.76 -1.33 6.13
CA ILE A 34 -1.71 -1.99 5.24
C ILE A 34 -0.96 -2.57 4.05
N ASP A 35 -1.08 -3.87 3.88
CA ASP A 35 -0.74 -4.53 2.62
C ASP A 35 -1.96 -4.51 1.69
N LEU A 36 -1.96 -3.62 0.69
CA LEU A 36 -3.05 -3.50 -0.28
C LEU A 36 -2.76 -4.43 -1.46
N GLY A 37 -3.02 -5.73 -1.32
CA GLY A 37 -2.72 -6.70 -2.37
C GLY A 37 -3.77 -6.77 -3.49
N THR A 38 -3.39 -7.39 -4.60
CA THR A 38 -4.25 -7.53 -5.80
C THR A 38 -5.52 -8.32 -5.51
N THR A 39 -5.39 -9.45 -4.81
CA THR A 39 -6.50 -10.37 -4.51
C THR A 39 -6.94 -10.32 -3.05
N TYR A 40 -6.00 -10.13 -2.14
CA TYR A 40 -6.26 -10.00 -0.70
C TYR A 40 -5.46 -8.84 -0.15
N SER A 41 -5.98 -8.21 0.89
CA SER A 41 -5.32 -7.19 1.68
C SER A 41 -5.17 -7.65 3.12
N CYS A 42 -4.19 -7.09 3.81
CA CYS A 42 -3.89 -7.38 5.21
C CYS A 42 -3.65 -6.07 5.96
N VAL A 43 -3.99 -6.04 7.24
CA VAL A 43 -3.71 -4.90 8.11
C VAL A 43 -3.05 -5.36 9.40
N GLY A 44 -2.01 -4.64 9.81
CA GLY A 44 -1.24 -4.91 11.01
C GLY A 44 -0.92 -3.64 11.78
N VAL A 45 -0.62 -3.82 13.06
CA VAL A 45 -0.19 -2.74 13.96
C VAL A 45 1.06 -3.19 14.72
N TYR A 46 2.01 -2.27 14.90
CA TYR A 46 3.15 -2.50 15.78
C TYR A 46 2.83 -2.00 17.18
N LYS A 47 2.70 -2.91 18.15
CA LYS A 47 2.35 -2.59 19.54
C LYS A 47 3.11 -3.51 20.49
N ASN A 48 3.54 -2.97 21.64
CA ASN A 48 4.26 -3.73 22.67
C ASN A 48 5.51 -4.47 22.14
N GLY A 49 6.23 -3.84 21.21
CA GLY A 49 7.47 -4.39 20.64
C GLY A 49 7.27 -5.48 19.59
N ARG A 50 6.03 -5.79 19.17
CA ARG A 50 5.75 -6.81 18.16
C ARG A 50 4.73 -6.33 17.13
N VAL A 51 4.73 -6.99 15.98
CA VAL A 51 3.70 -6.81 14.94
C VAL A 51 2.54 -7.75 15.26
N ASP A 52 1.34 -7.19 15.43
CA ASP A 52 0.09 -7.94 15.53
C ASP A 52 -0.68 -7.78 14.20
N ILE A 53 -0.95 -8.90 13.52
CA ILE A 53 -1.79 -8.95 12.32
C ILE A 53 -3.25 -9.07 12.75
N ILE A 54 -4.09 -8.14 12.29
CA ILE A 54 -5.45 -7.97 12.77
C ILE A 54 -6.39 -8.85 11.95
N ALA A 55 -7.24 -9.62 12.64
CA ALA A 55 -8.29 -10.39 12.00
C ALA A 55 -9.52 -9.52 11.72
N ASN A 56 -10.18 -9.76 10.58
CA ASN A 56 -11.43 -9.11 10.22
C ASN A 56 -12.63 -9.66 11.04
N ASP A 57 -13.83 -9.15 10.77
CA ASP A 57 -15.08 -9.54 11.43
C ASP A 57 -15.46 -11.02 11.25
N GLN A 58 -14.88 -11.73 10.28
CA GLN A 58 -15.01 -13.17 10.08
C GLN A 58 -13.89 -13.99 10.75
N GLY A 59 -12.93 -13.33 11.41
CA GLY A 59 -11.76 -13.98 12.01
C GLY A 59 -10.60 -14.24 11.03
N ASN A 60 -10.71 -13.76 9.78
CA ASN A 60 -9.65 -13.94 8.77
C ASN A 60 -8.58 -12.85 8.90
N ARG A 61 -7.31 -13.23 8.88
CA ARG A 61 -6.16 -12.29 8.92
C ARG A 61 -5.85 -11.60 7.59
N ILE A 62 -6.53 -12.04 6.54
CA ILE A 62 -6.49 -11.45 5.21
C ILE A 62 -7.93 -11.23 4.77
N THR A 63 -8.18 -10.16 4.04
CA THR A 63 -9.51 -9.82 3.54
C THR A 63 -9.45 -9.73 2.02
N PRO A 64 -10.38 -10.36 1.27
CA PRO A 64 -10.40 -10.23 -0.18
C PRO A 64 -10.44 -8.76 -0.64
N SER A 65 -9.65 -8.39 -1.64
CA SER A 65 -9.67 -7.07 -2.28
C SER A 65 -10.83 -6.96 -3.27
N TYR A 66 -12.05 -7.23 -2.78
CA TYR A 66 -13.29 -7.30 -3.54
C TYR A 66 -14.25 -6.22 -3.05
N VAL A 67 -14.94 -5.57 -3.99
CA VAL A 67 -16.00 -4.60 -3.73
C VAL A 67 -17.18 -4.96 -4.59
N ALA A 68 -18.36 -5.08 -4.01
CA ALA A 68 -19.58 -5.31 -4.76
C ALA A 68 -20.67 -4.31 -4.45
N PHE A 69 -21.51 -4.08 -5.44
CA PHE A 69 -22.68 -3.22 -5.34
C PHE A 69 -23.93 -4.08 -5.53
N THR A 70 -24.79 -4.07 -4.52
CA THR A 70 -26.04 -4.82 -4.55
C THR A 70 -27.11 -4.04 -5.33
N PRO A 71 -28.18 -4.71 -5.83
CA PRO A 71 -29.27 -4.05 -6.54
C PRO A 71 -29.98 -2.97 -5.70
N ASP A 72 -30.07 -3.16 -4.39
CA ASP A 72 -30.61 -2.20 -3.41
C ASP A 72 -29.60 -1.09 -3.02
N GLY A 73 -28.39 -1.13 -3.59
CA GLY A 73 -27.36 -0.11 -3.49
C GLY A 73 -26.53 -0.14 -2.21
N GLU A 74 -26.57 -1.26 -1.49
CA GLU A 74 -25.59 -1.57 -0.46
C GLU A 74 -24.23 -1.86 -1.12
N ARG A 75 -23.16 -1.47 -0.41
CA ARG A 75 -21.79 -1.74 -0.83
C ARG A 75 -21.20 -2.82 0.08
N LEU A 76 -20.89 -3.96 -0.49
CA LEU A 76 -20.21 -5.06 0.17
C LEU A 76 -18.71 -4.98 -0.11
N ILE A 77 -17.87 -5.28 0.88
CA ILE A 77 -16.40 -5.24 0.75
C ILE A 77 -15.82 -6.48 1.44
N GLY A 78 -14.76 -7.06 0.89
CA GLY A 78 -14.11 -8.21 1.50
C GLY A 78 -14.82 -9.53 1.25
N ASP A 79 -14.93 -10.35 2.30
CA ASP A 79 -15.52 -11.69 2.23
C ASP A 79 -16.96 -11.66 1.72
N ALA A 80 -17.77 -10.70 2.16
CA ALA A 80 -19.15 -10.54 1.71
C ALA A 80 -19.25 -10.29 0.19
N ALA A 81 -18.38 -9.43 -0.37
CA ALA A 81 -18.34 -9.15 -1.80
C ALA A 81 -17.88 -10.37 -2.61
N LYS A 82 -16.87 -11.09 -2.12
CA LYS A 82 -16.35 -12.29 -2.79
C LYS A 82 -17.37 -13.43 -2.80
N ASN A 83 -18.10 -13.64 -1.71
CA ASN A 83 -19.06 -14.74 -1.57
C ASN A 83 -20.23 -14.66 -2.56
N GLN A 84 -20.63 -13.45 -2.98
CA GLN A 84 -21.72 -13.25 -3.93
C GLN A 84 -21.26 -13.04 -5.38
N LEU A 85 -19.97 -13.19 -5.69
CA LEU A 85 -19.40 -13.00 -7.03
C LEU A 85 -20.14 -13.81 -8.10
N THR A 86 -20.50 -15.06 -7.82
CA THR A 86 -21.18 -15.94 -8.78
C THR A 86 -22.63 -15.52 -9.07
N LEU A 87 -23.27 -14.83 -8.13
CA LEU A 87 -24.65 -14.35 -8.25
C LEU A 87 -24.72 -12.95 -8.87
N ASN A 88 -23.69 -12.13 -8.67
CA ASN A 88 -23.63 -10.74 -9.11
C ASN A 88 -22.26 -10.39 -9.73
N PRO A 89 -21.86 -11.06 -10.83
CA PRO A 89 -20.50 -10.95 -11.37
C PRO A 89 -20.21 -9.60 -12.01
N GLU A 90 -21.19 -8.95 -12.64
CA GLU A 90 -21.00 -7.68 -13.35
C GLU A 90 -20.84 -6.48 -12.41
N ASN A 91 -21.33 -6.58 -11.16
CA ASN A 91 -21.22 -5.53 -10.14
C ASN A 91 -20.31 -5.91 -8.98
N THR A 92 -19.54 -6.99 -9.13
CA THR A 92 -18.49 -7.39 -8.17
C THR A 92 -17.12 -7.13 -8.78
N VAL A 93 -16.46 -6.09 -8.27
CA VAL A 93 -15.17 -5.61 -8.75
C VAL A 93 -14.05 -6.25 -7.93
N PHE A 94 -13.03 -6.74 -8.63
CA PHE A 94 -11.79 -7.25 -8.08
C PHE A 94 -10.62 -6.84 -8.97
N ASP A 95 -9.38 -7.13 -8.56
CA ASP A 95 -8.18 -6.83 -9.35
C ASP A 95 -7.99 -5.33 -9.68
N ALA A 96 -8.63 -4.42 -8.92
CA ALA A 96 -8.53 -2.97 -9.15
C ALA A 96 -7.08 -2.45 -9.14
N LYS A 97 -6.19 -3.12 -8.39
CA LYS A 97 -4.74 -2.84 -8.36
C LYS A 97 -4.06 -3.00 -9.72
N ARG A 98 -4.61 -3.80 -10.64
CA ARG A 98 -4.11 -3.92 -12.01
C ARG A 98 -4.39 -2.68 -12.86
N LEU A 99 -5.41 -1.89 -12.49
CA LEU A 99 -5.86 -0.69 -13.21
C LEU A 99 -5.31 0.62 -12.62
N ILE A 100 -4.99 0.63 -11.32
CA ILE A 100 -4.61 1.83 -10.59
C ILE A 100 -3.41 2.53 -11.23
N GLY A 101 -3.51 3.86 -11.41
CA GLY A 101 -2.47 4.69 -12.01
C GLY A 101 -2.16 4.45 -13.50
N ARG A 102 -2.89 3.54 -14.19
CA ARG A 102 -2.70 3.28 -15.62
C ARG A 102 -3.55 4.19 -16.49
N THR A 103 -3.16 4.27 -17.77
CA THR A 103 -3.94 4.97 -18.80
C THR A 103 -4.82 3.99 -19.56
N TRP A 104 -5.86 4.49 -20.21
CA TRP A 104 -6.79 3.67 -20.99
C TRP A 104 -6.09 2.87 -22.09
N ASN A 105 -5.12 3.47 -22.78
CA ASN A 105 -4.43 2.83 -23.92
C ASN A 105 -3.31 1.87 -23.50
N ASP A 106 -3.08 1.67 -22.20
CA ASP A 106 -2.07 0.72 -21.72
C ASP A 106 -2.39 -0.70 -22.24
N PRO A 107 -1.45 -1.37 -22.95
CA PRO A 107 -1.69 -2.71 -23.48
C PRO A 107 -2.11 -3.73 -22.42
N MET A 108 -1.62 -3.59 -21.18
CA MET A 108 -2.02 -4.47 -20.07
C MET A 108 -3.48 -4.25 -19.70
N VAL A 109 -3.94 -2.99 -19.64
CA VAL A 109 -5.35 -2.65 -19.38
C VAL A 109 -6.25 -3.22 -20.47
N GLN A 110 -5.85 -3.08 -21.74
CA GLN A 110 -6.60 -3.61 -22.89
C GLN A 110 -6.65 -5.14 -22.94
N LYS A 111 -5.62 -5.82 -22.43
CA LYS A 111 -5.59 -7.28 -22.28
C LYS A 111 -6.49 -7.73 -21.14
N ASP A 112 -6.34 -7.12 -19.96
CA ASP A 112 -6.98 -7.57 -18.73
C ASP A 112 -8.49 -7.31 -18.73
N MET A 113 -8.96 -6.22 -19.36
CA MET A 113 -10.39 -5.93 -19.46
C MET A 113 -11.20 -6.99 -20.21
N LYS A 114 -10.55 -7.87 -20.97
CA LYS A 114 -11.20 -8.99 -21.69
C LYS A 114 -11.45 -10.20 -20.78
N LEU A 115 -10.84 -10.22 -19.60
CA LEU A 115 -10.87 -11.35 -18.66
C LEU A 115 -11.87 -11.13 -17.52
N TRP A 116 -12.32 -9.89 -17.30
CA TRP A 116 -13.20 -9.56 -16.20
C TRP A 116 -14.68 -9.62 -16.60
N PRO A 117 -15.56 -9.98 -15.65
CA PRO A 117 -17.01 -10.00 -15.88
C PRO A 117 -17.65 -8.60 -15.79
N PHE A 118 -16.99 -7.63 -15.15
CA PHE A 118 -17.47 -6.26 -15.01
C PHE A 118 -16.95 -5.36 -16.15
N THR A 119 -17.68 -4.29 -16.42
CA THR A 119 -17.38 -3.40 -17.54
C THR A 119 -16.36 -2.32 -17.16
N ILE A 120 -15.38 -2.10 -18.02
CA ILE A 120 -14.42 -0.98 -17.92
C ILE A 120 -14.71 0.05 -19.01
N LYS A 121 -14.84 1.33 -18.64
CA LYS A 121 -15.07 2.46 -19.56
C LYS A 121 -13.94 3.48 -19.52
N LYS A 122 -13.76 4.18 -20.63
CA LYS A 122 -12.80 5.28 -20.74
C LYS A 122 -13.42 6.55 -20.19
N LYS A 123 -12.73 7.21 -19.27
CA LYS A 123 -13.06 8.58 -18.83
C LYS A 123 -11.76 9.36 -18.65
N ASN A 124 -11.62 10.51 -19.31
CA ASN A 124 -10.42 11.35 -19.26
C ASN A 124 -9.10 10.59 -19.49
N ASN A 125 -9.10 9.70 -20.48
CA ASN A 125 -7.96 8.83 -20.81
C ASN A 125 -7.51 7.84 -19.71
N LYS A 126 -8.34 7.62 -18.68
CA LYS A 126 -8.14 6.61 -17.63
C LYS A 126 -9.23 5.53 -17.68
N PRO A 127 -8.93 4.28 -17.29
CA PRO A 127 -9.94 3.25 -17.09
C PRO A 127 -10.79 3.57 -15.86
N HIS A 128 -12.10 3.36 -15.94
CA HIS A 128 -13.04 3.42 -14.83
C HIS A 128 -13.90 2.17 -14.86
N VAL A 129 -14.22 1.64 -13.68
CA VAL A 129 -15.12 0.50 -13.53
C VAL A 129 -16.55 1.01 -13.58
N GLN A 130 -17.37 0.43 -14.44
CA GLN A 130 -18.81 0.68 -14.52
C GLN A 130 -19.54 -0.40 -13.74
N VAL A 131 -20.38 0.03 -12.79
CA VAL A 131 -21.26 -0.84 -12.00
C VAL A 131 -22.65 -0.20 -11.92
N ASN A 132 -23.67 -1.04 -11.80
CA ASN A 132 -25.03 -0.59 -11.58
C ASN A 132 -25.31 -0.49 -10.08
N VAL A 133 -25.74 0.69 -9.63
CA VAL A 133 -26.09 0.97 -8.24
C VAL A 133 -27.51 1.54 -8.23
N LYS A 134 -28.47 0.78 -7.68
CA LYS A 134 -29.90 1.17 -7.64
C LYS A 134 -30.49 1.47 -9.03
N GLY A 135 -30.10 0.70 -10.04
CA GLY A 135 -30.57 0.90 -11.43
C GLY A 135 -29.81 1.97 -12.20
N GLU A 136 -28.86 2.69 -11.58
CA GLU A 136 -28.05 3.71 -12.24
C GLU A 136 -26.62 3.23 -12.49
N ASP A 137 -26.12 3.45 -13.69
CA ASP A 137 -24.74 3.16 -14.03
C ASP A 137 -23.80 4.21 -13.45
N LYS A 138 -22.90 3.76 -12.58
CA LYS A 138 -21.87 4.59 -11.94
C LYS A 138 -20.49 4.20 -12.43
N LEU A 139 -19.64 5.21 -12.62
CA LEU A 139 -18.24 5.04 -12.99
C LEU A 139 -17.36 5.35 -11.78
N PHE A 140 -16.59 4.35 -11.34
CA PHE A 140 -15.60 4.49 -10.29
C PHE A 140 -14.20 4.42 -10.86
N ALA A 141 -13.33 5.33 -10.43
CA ALA A 141 -11.91 5.23 -10.67
C ALA A 141 -11.32 4.05 -9.88
N PRO A 142 -10.24 3.39 -10.36
CA PRO A 142 -9.56 2.34 -9.61
C PRO A 142 -9.10 2.76 -8.20
N GLU A 143 -8.78 4.05 -8.04
CA GLU A 143 -8.44 4.69 -6.78
C GLU A 143 -9.62 4.66 -5.80
N GLU A 144 -10.85 4.89 -6.27
CA GLU A 144 -12.06 4.84 -5.43
C GLU A 144 -12.39 3.40 -5.00
N ILE A 145 -12.21 2.41 -5.88
CA ILE A 145 -12.40 1.00 -5.53
C ILE A 145 -11.36 0.56 -4.50
N SER A 146 -10.09 0.92 -4.72
CA SER A 146 -9.01 0.66 -3.75
C SER A 146 -9.25 1.36 -2.41
N ALA A 147 -9.79 2.59 -2.44
CA ALA A 147 -10.16 3.32 -1.22
C ALA A 147 -11.23 2.58 -0.42
N MET A 148 -12.21 1.95 -1.06
CA MET A 148 -13.21 1.13 -0.36
C MET A 148 -12.56 -0.05 0.36
N VAL A 149 -11.58 -0.72 -0.27
CA VAL A 149 -10.79 -1.78 0.39
C VAL A 149 -10.00 -1.23 1.57
N LEU A 150 -9.35 -0.06 1.42
CA LEU A 150 -8.62 0.60 2.50
C LEU A 150 -9.53 1.03 3.66
N ILE A 151 -10.76 1.49 3.38
CA ILE A 151 -11.78 1.77 4.41
C ILE A 151 -12.07 0.50 5.21
N LYS A 152 -12.27 -0.65 4.56
CA LYS A 152 -12.48 -1.91 5.28
C LYS A 152 -11.28 -2.30 6.16
N MET A 153 -10.06 -2.02 5.70
CA MET A 153 -8.84 -2.27 6.49
C MET A 153 -8.74 -1.32 7.69
N LYS A 154 -9.07 -0.05 7.50
CA LYS A 154 -9.19 0.95 8.57
C LYS A 154 -10.22 0.51 9.60
N GLU A 155 -11.46 0.20 9.20
CA GLU A 155 -12.54 -0.27 10.07
C GLU A 155 -12.13 -1.52 10.86
N THR A 156 -11.42 -2.45 10.22
CA THR A 156 -10.91 -3.65 10.87
C THR A 156 -9.90 -3.32 11.97
N ALA A 157 -8.98 -2.38 11.71
CA ALA A 157 -8.03 -1.92 12.71
C ALA A 157 -8.71 -1.13 13.84
N GLU A 158 -9.67 -0.28 13.53
CA GLU A 158 -10.43 0.51 14.53
C GLU A 158 -11.25 -0.39 15.45
N ALA A 159 -11.90 -1.42 14.92
CA ALA A 159 -12.61 -2.42 15.72
C ALA A 159 -11.69 -3.16 16.69
N TYR A 160 -10.44 -3.41 16.29
CA TYR A 160 -9.43 -4.05 17.14
C TYR A 160 -8.81 -3.10 18.18
N LEU A 161 -8.54 -1.86 17.80
CA LEU A 161 -7.87 -0.86 18.65
C LEU A 161 -8.84 -0.15 19.61
N GLY A 162 -10.13 -0.08 19.26
CA GLY A 162 -11.17 0.59 20.04
C GLY A 162 -11.19 2.11 19.90
N HIS A 163 -10.48 2.67 18.91
CA HIS A 163 -10.44 4.11 18.62
C HIS A 163 -10.21 4.36 17.13
N GLU A 164 -10.44 5.59 16.67
CA GLU A 164 -10.25 6.00 15.27
C GLU A 164 -8.78 5.88 14.84
N VAL A 165 -8.56 5.49 13.58
CA VAL A 165 -7.24 5.43 12.93
C VAL A 165 -7.20 6.42 11.77
N THR A 166 -6.24 7.35 11.83
CA THR A 166 -6.09 8.41 10.83
C THR A 166 -4.82 8.29 10.00
N HIS A 167 -3.84 7.49 10.42
CA HIS A 167 -2.53 7.40 9.78
C HIS A 167 -2.20 5.97 9.34
N ALA A 168 -1.61 5.82 8.15
CA ALA A 168 -1.22 4.53 7.63
C ALA A 168 0.08 4.56 6.82
N VAL A 169 0.76 3.42 6.77
CA VAL A 169 1.76 3.08 5.76
C VAL A 169 1.14 2.04 4.83
N VAL A 170 1.20 2.27 3.52
CA VAL A 170 0.59 1.39 2.51
C VAL A 170 1.67 0.79 1.63
N THR A 171 1.59 -0.51 1.36
CA THR A 171 2.53 -1.21 0.48
C THR A 171 2.16 -1.05 -1.01
N VAL A 172 3.18 -1.11 -1.87
CA VAL A 172 3.03 -1.23 -3.33
C VAL A 172 4.10 -2.14 -3.91
N PRO A 173 3.90 -2.73 -5.10
CA PRO A 173 4.94 -3.49 -5.77
C PRO A 173 6.17 -2.62 -6.09
N ALA A 174 7.37 -3.20 -6.06
CA ALA A 174 8.60 -2.43 -6.30
C ALA A 174 8.66 -1.77 -7.68
N TYR A 175 8.07 -2.42 -8.71
CA TYR A 175 8.00 -1.94 -10.09
C TYR A 175 6.91 -0.88 -10.33
N PHE A 176 6.11 -0.49 -9.33
CA PHE A 176 5.14 0.59 -9.49
C PHE A 176 5.84 1.91 -9.82
N ASN A 177 5.37 2.56 -10.90
CA ASN A 177 5.83 3.89 -11.28
C ASN A 177 5.19 4.98 -10.41
N ASP A 178 5.63 6.23 -10.59
CA ASP A 178 5.17 7.38 -9.80
C ASP A 178 3.66 7.60 -9.90
N ALA A 179 3.05 7.40 -11.07
CA ALA A 179 1.61 7.56 -11.25
C ALA A 179 0.81 6.51 -10.45
N GLN A 180 1.28 5.27 -10.40
CA GLN A 180 0.64 4.19 -9.64
C GLN A 180 0.83 4.38 -8.12
N ARG A 181 2.01 4.84 -7.70
CA ARG A 181 2.29 5.20 -6.30
C ARG A 181 1.40 6.34 -5.83
N GLN A 182 1.29 7.40 -6.64
CA GLN A 182 0.43 8.54 -6.33
C GLN A 182 -1.04 8.13 -6.30
N ALA A 183 -1.51 7.35 -7.27
CA ALA A 183 -2.88 6.85 -7.29
C ALA A 183 -3.23 5.97 -6.06
N THR A 184 -2.27 5.18 -5.57
CA THR A 184 -2.43 4.41 -4.33
C THR A 184 -2.49 5.32 -3.10
N LYS A 185 -1.68 6.38 -3.08
CA LYS A 185 -1.73 7.41 -2.02
C LYS A 185 -3.06 8.16 -2.02
N ASP A 186 -3.57 8.49 -3.21
CA ASP A 186 -4.87 9.14 -3.41
C ASP A 186 -5.99 8.24 -2.90
N ALA A 187 -5.94 6.93 -3.17
CA ALA A 187 -6.88 5.96 -2.61
C ALA A 187 -6.89 5.98 -1.07
N GLY A 188 -5.72 6.04 -0.43
CA GLY A 188 -5.62 6.21 1.02
C GLY A 188 -6.24 7.53 1.51
N THR A 189 -6.05 8.61 0.76
CA THR A 189 -6.63 9.91 1.10
C THR A 189 -8.16 9.89 0.99
N ILE A 190 -8.71 9.26 -0.05
CA ILE A 190 -10.16 9.05 -0.24
C ILE A 190 -10.73 8.17 0.90
N ALA A 191 -9.94 7.22 1.40
CA ALA A 191 -10.30 6.39 2.55
C ALA A 191 -10.24 7.11 3.91
N GLY A 192 -9.85 8.40 3.93
CA GLY A 192 -9.69 9.17 5.17
C GLY A 192 -8.44 8.75 5.97
N LEU A 193 -7.40 8.26 5.28
CA LEU A 193 -6.10 7.94 5.86
C LEU A 193 -5.04 8.94 5.38
N ASN A 194 -4.28 9.49 6.31
CA ASN A 194 -3.02 10.16 6.03
C ASN A 194 -1.94 9.10 5.76
N VAL A 195 -1.64 8.89 4.48
CA VAL A 195 -0.62 7.95 4.04
C VAL A 195 0.77 8.55 4.27
N MET A 196 1.35 8.21 5.42
CA MET A 196 2.65 8.74 5.87
C MET A 196 3.79 8.29 4.95
N ARG A 197 3.70 7.06 4.44
CA ARG A 197 4.70 6.49 3.56
C ARG A 197 4.08 5.43 2.65
N ILE A 198 4.51 5.42 1.40
CA ILE A 198 4.35 4.28 0.51
C ILE A 198 5.65 3.47 0.59
N ILE A 199 5.56 2.19 0.92
CA ILE A 199 6.71 1.29 1.01
C ILE A 199 6.62 0.19 -0.04
N ASN A 200 7.75 -0.26 -0.56
CA ASN A 200 7.75 -1.41 -1.46
C ASN A 200 7.42 -2.68 -0.67
N GLU A 201 6.55 -3.53 -1.20
CA GLU A 201 6.23 -4.86 -0.68
C GLU A 201 7.47 -5.67 -0.30
N PRO A 202 8.49 -5.84 -1.18
CA PRO A 202 9.68 -6.59 -0.82
C PRO A 202 10.51 -5.93 0.29
N THR A 203 10.49 -4.60 0.40
CA THR A 203 11.15 -3.90 1.50
C THR A 203 10.40 -4.08 2.82
N ALA A 204 9.06 -4.07 2.80
CA ALA A 204 8.25 -4.35 3.98
C ALA A 204 8.47 -5.79 4.48
N ALA A 205 8.55 -6.76 3.57
CA ALA A 205 8.92 -8.14 3.87
C ALA A 205 10.33 -8.25 4.48
N ALA A 206 11.30 -7.55 3.89
CA ALA A 206 12.66 -7.50 4.40
C ALA A 206 12.73 -6.92 5.82
N ILE A 207 11.97 -5.86 6.11
CA ILE A 207 11.85 -5.29 7.46
C ILE A 207 11.27 -6.34 8.42
N ALA A 208 10.19 -7.02 8.03
CA ALA A 208 9.59 -8.08 8.85
C ALA A 208 10.59 -9.20 9.20
N TYR A 209 11.51 -9.52 8.29
CA TYR A 209 12.57 -10.52 8.51
C TYR A 209 13.79 -10.00 9.28
N GLY A 210 14.17 -8.75 9.03
CA GLY A 210 15.40 -8.13 9.50
C GLY A 210 15.29 -7.39 10.84
N LEU A 211 14.07 -7.16 11.36
CA LEU A 211 13.81 -6.39 12.58
C LEU A 211 14.67 -6.83 13.79
N ASP A 212 14.93 -8.13 13.94
CA ASP A 212 15.71 -8.68 15.07
C ASP A 212 17.15 -9.07 14.70
N LYS A 213 17.55 -8.92 13.44
CA LYS A 213 18.87 -9.39 12.96
C LYS A 213 19.89 -8.26 12.97
N LYS A 214 20.92 -8.41 13.81
CA LYS A 214 22.05 -7.46 13.95
C LYS A 214 23.35 -7.95 13.32
N GLU A 215 23.25 -8.92 12.43
CA GLU A 215 24.42 -9.43 11.69
C GLU A 215 24.71 -8.47 10.54
N GLY A 216 25.99 -8.37 10.13
CA GLY A 216 26.48 -7.40 9.13
C GLY A 216 25.84 -7.50 7.75
N GLU A 217 26.47 -6.92 6.74
CA GLU A 217 25.89 -6.84 5.38
C GLU A 217 25.42 -8.22 4.87
N LYS A 218 24.14 -8.29 4.48
CA LYS A 218 23.50 -9.50 3.93
C LYS A 218 22.78 -9.20 2.64
N ASN A 219 22.91 -10.13 1.71
CA ASN A 219 22.09 -10.19 0.51
C ASN A 219 20.89 -11.11 0.78
N ILE A 220 19.70 -10.55 0.69
CA ILE A 220 18.46 -11.31 0.79
C ILE A 220 17.71 -11.29 -0.53
N MET A 221 17.10 -12.42 -0.87
CA MET A 221 16.17 -12.50 -1.98
C MET A 221 14.76 -12.68 -1.42
N VAL A 222 13.89 -11.71 -1.70
CA VAL A 222 12.47 -11.79 -1.42
C VAL A 222 11.79 -12.41 -2.64
N PHE A 223 11.18 -13.57 -2.44
CA PHE A 223 10.37 -14.27 -3.42
C PHE A 223 8.91 -14.12 -2.98
N ASP A 224 8.13 -13.32 -3.70
CA ASP A 224 6.72 -13.05 -3.44
C ASP A 224 5.86 -13.71 -4.52
N LEU A 225 5.20 -14.82 -4.18
CA LEU A 225 4.23 -15.47 -5.05
C LEU A 225 2.82 -15.31 -4.48
N GLY A 226 2.11 -14.30 -4.99
CA GLY A 226 0.74 -13.96 -4.60
C GLY A 226 -0.34 -14.70 -5.39
N GLY A 227 -1.58 -14.24 -5.21
CA GLY A 227 -2.76 -14.81 -5.87
C GLY A 227 -2.80 -14.55 -7.39
N GLY A 228 -2.17 -13.48 -7.87
CA GLY A 228 -2.13 -13.13 -9.28
C GLY A 228 -0.87 -12.40 -9.75
N THR A 229 0.09 -12.19 -8.85
CA THR A 229 1.37 -11.55 -9.16
C THR A 229 2.51 -12.39 -8.58
N PHE A 230 3.61 -12.43 -9.32
CA PHE A 230 4.84 -13.07 -8.90
C PHE A 230 5.97 -12.05 -8.99
N ASP A 231 6.67 -11.82 -7.90
CA ASP A 231 7.72 -10.84 -7.78
C ASP A 231 8.95 -11.42 -7.07
N VAL A 232 10.13 -11.11 -7.59
CA VAL A 232 11.41 -11.46 -6.99
C VAL A 232 12.23 -10.19 -6.86
N SER A 233 12.68 -9.91 -5.65
CA SER A 233 13.55 -8.77 -5.36
C SER A 233 14.80 -9.22 -4.63
N LEU A 234 15.96 -8.74 -5.08
CA LEU A 234 17.22 -8.85 -4.38
C LEU A 234 17.44 -7.56 -3.58
N LEU A 235 17.69 -7.68 -2.28
CA LEU A 235 17.96 -6.56 -1.40
C LEU A 235 19.24 -6.78 -0.61
N THR A 236 19.95 -5.69 -0.35
CA THR A 236 21.04 -5.62 0.63
C THR A 236 20.50 -5.07 1.94
N ILE A 237 20.87 -5.71 3.05
CA ILE A 237 20.59 -5.24 4.41
C ILE A 237 21.93 -4.98 5.08
N ASP A 238 22.14 -3.75 5.54
CA ASP A 238 23.28 -3.39 6.38
C ASP A 238 22.82 -2.48 7.52
N ASN A 239 22.93 -2.94 8.77
CA ASN A 239 22.64 -2.17 9.98
C ASN A 239 21.28 -1.41 9.96
N GLY A 240 20.24 -2.05 9.42
CA GLY A 240 18.89 -1.47 9.34
C GLY A 240 18.65 -0.58 8.11
N VAL A 241 19.65 -0.41 7.25
CA VAL A 241 19.50 0.15 5.90
C VAL A 241 19.11 -0.97 4.95
N PHE A 242 18.03 -0.77 4.19
CA PHE A 242 17.52 -1.71 3.21
C PHE A 242 17.58 -1.06 1.83
N GLU A 243 18.32 -1.67 0.90
CA GLU A 243 18.43 -1.20 -0.48
C GLU A 243 17.96 -2.29 -1.44
N VAL A 244 17.13 -1.92 -2.43
CA VAL A 244 16.68 -2.83 -3.47
C VAL A 244 17.71 -2.81 -4.60
N VAL A 245 18.41 -3.91 -4.80
CA VAL A 245 19.45 -4.06 -5.83
C VAL A 245 18.84 -4.36 -7.19
N ALA A 246 17.88 -5.28 -7.23
CA ALA A 246 17.20 -5.69 -8.45
C ALA A 246 15.78 -6.18 -8.15
N THR A 247 14.87 -5.98 -9.09
CA THR A 247 13.50 -6.52 -9.03
C THR A 247 13.12 -7.08 -10.41
N ASN A 248 12.45 -8.22 -10.43
CA ASN A 248 11.85 -8.82 -11.62
C ASN A 248 10.58 -9.58 -11.21
N GLY A 249 9.73 -9.94 -12.16
CA GLY A 249 8.46 -10.59 -11.84
C GLY A 249 7.55 -10.76 -13.06
N ASP A 250 6.42 -11.42 -12.83
CA ASP A 250 5.32 -11.56 -13.76
C ASP A 250 4.02 -11.10 -13.08
N THR A 251 3.46 -10.02 -13.60
CA THR A 251 2.22 -9.45 -13.06
C THR A 251 0.99 -10.31 -13.31
N HIS A 252 1.09 -11.38 -14.10
CA HIS A 252 -0.01 -12.27 -14.49
C HIS A 252 0.23 -13.72 -14.09
N LEU A 253 1.22 -13.98 -13.24
CA LEU A 253 1.50 -15.30 -12.68
C LEU A 253 1.15 -15.30 -11.19
N GLY A 254 0.35 -16.27 -10.76
CA GLY A 254 -0.03 -16.43 -9.35
C GLY A 254 -0.60 -17.82 -9.08
N THR A 255 -0.78 -18.16 -7.81
CA THR A 255 -1.20 -19.53 -7.43
C THR A 255 -2.62 -19.89 -7.86
N CYS A 256 -3.46 -18.91 -8.21
CA CYS A 256 -4.86 -19.05 -8.68
C CYS A 256 -5.77 -19.95 -7.81
N SER A 257 -5.29 -20.44 -6.66
CA SER A 257 -5.95 -21.47 -5.86
C SER A 257 -6.49 -20.91 -4.55
N PRO A 258 -7.77 -21.15 -4.21
CA PRO A 258 -8.36 -20.73 -2.94
C PRO A 258 -7.77 -21.43 -1.71
N THR A 259 -6.95 -22.48 -1.89
CA THR A 259 -6.34 -23.26 -0.80
C THR A 259 -5.00 -22.74 -0.31
N VAL A 260 -4.44 -21.71 -0.94
CA VAL A 260 -3.17 -21.09 -0.52
C VAL A 260 -3.44 -19.62 -0.18
N PRO A 261 -3.95 -19.33 1.03
CA PRO A 261 -4.35 -17.98 1.42
C PRO A 261 -3.16 -17.03 1.65
N LEU A 262 -1.93 -17.53 1.75
CA LEU A 262 -0.77 -16.66 1.91
C LEU A 262 -0.16 -16.30 0.56
N THR A 263 -0.04 -14.99 0.31
CA THR A 263 1.10 -14.44 -0.42
C THR A 263 2.36 -15.14 0.09
N PHE A 264 2.94 -16.04 -0.72
CA PHE A 264 4.13 -16.79 -0.31
C PHE A 264 5.31 -15.85 -0.45
N ILE A 265 5.57 -15.07 0.61
CA ILE A 265 6.79 -14.29 0.72
C ILE A 265 7.84 -15.16 1.41
N SER A 266 8.75 -15.72 0.61
CA SER A 266 9.92 -16.46 1.07
C SER A 266 11.14 -15.57 1.01
N ILE A 267 11.93 -15.54 2.10
CA ILE A 267 13.17 -14.77 2.15
C ILE A 267 14.33 -15.75 2.20
N LEU A 268 15.17 -15.72 1.16
CA LEU A 268 16.39 -16.51 1.09
C LEU A 268 17.59 -15.62 1.46
N ASP A 269 18.34 -16.02 2.50
CA ASP A 269 19.64 -15.43 2.84
C ASP A 269 20.68 -16.01 1.85
N LEU A 270 21.11 -15.19 0.90
CA LEU A 270 22.09 -15.59 -0.10
C LEU A 270 23.48 -15.48 0.54
N LYS A 271 23.99 -16.60 1.03
CA LYS A 271 25.38 -16.68 1.47
C LYS A 271 26.30 -16.35 0.29
N SER A 272 27.20 -15.40 0.51
CA SER A 272 28.39 -15.23 -0.33
C SER A 272 29.05 -16.59 -0.51
N VAL A 273 29.09 -17.08 -1.75
CA VAL A 273 29.96 -18.20 -2.11
C VAL A 273 31.36 -17.62 -2.05
N GLY A 274 32.03 -17.77 -0.91
CA GLY A 274 33.44 -17.43 -0.79
C GLY A 274 34.22 -18.11 -1.91
N GLY A 275 35.02 -17.31 -2.62
CA GLY A 275 35.96 -17.80 -3.63
C GLY A 275 37.08 -18.64 -3.04
#